data_AF-A0A938R175-F1
#
_entry.id   AF-A0A938R175-F1
#
_cell.length_a   1.000
_cell.length_b   1.000
_cell.length_c   1.000
_cell.angle_alpha   90.00
_cell.angle_beta   90.00
_cell.angle_gamma   90.00
#
_symmetry.space_group_name_H-M   'P 1'
#
loop_
_entity.id
_entity.type
_entity.pdbx_description
1 polymer ?
#
loop_
_entity_poly.entity_id
_entity_poly.type
_entity_poly.pdbx_seq_one_letter_code
_entity_poly.pdbx_strand_id
1 'polypeptide(L)'
;MTTPPLAVGKLSPDADLAAARQQLQVSGRRYTLLLAALGLALVGSVLLGTAIGRLEVGWSTLAAVLAGKLGLAAPSVDRTTEVVVWGIRFSRVVLAGLVGASLGAAGAIFQGLLLNPLADPFTIGVSTGAAFGVALLVMLGVGGSYWGLSPLPLAALAGALGALFAVLLLSREGGRVRKESLVLAGIVVSTFLSALISLIKSLDEESLSAIVFWIMGSFSGRGWIHV
;
A
#
# COMPACT_ATOMS: atom_id res chain seq x y z
N MET A 1 39.58 -36.20 -12.75
CA MET A 1 38.25 -36.64 -12.29
C MET A 1 37.27 -36.44 -13.42
N THR A 2 36.98 -37.52 -14.12
CA THR A 2 36.16 -37.59 -15.34
C THR A 2 34.68 -37.72 -14.95
N THR A 3 33.85 -36.76 -15.33
CA THR A 3 32.39 -36.94 -15.30
C THR A 3 31.98 -37.97 -16.35
N PRO A 4 31.20 -39.01 -16.01
CA PRO A 4 30.76 -39.98 -17.00
C PRO A 4 29.77 -39.34 -18.00
N PRO A 5 29.71 -39.82 -19.25
CA PRO A 5 28.76 -39.32 -20.25
C PRO A 5 27.33 -39.70 -19.85
N LEU A 6 26.43 -38.72 -19.88
CA LEU A 6 25.00 -38.94 -19.69
C LEU A 6 24.49 -39.89 -20.78
N ALA A 7 24.11 -41.10 -20.38
CA ALA A 7 23.38 -42.02 -21.24
C ALA A 7 22.05 -41.36 -21.63
N VAL A 8 21.95 -40.95 -22.90
CA VAL A 8 20.68 -40.54 -23.51
C VAL A 8 19.85 -41.81 -23.74
N GLY A 9 19.36 -42.39 -22.64
CA GLY A 9 18.29 -43.37 -22.69
C GLY A 9 17.04 -42.66 -23.21
N LYS A 10 16.35 -43.28 -24.19
CA LYS A 10 15.05 -42.81 -24.66
C LYS A 10 14.08 -42.79 -23.47
N LEU A 11 13.93 -41.63 -22.83
CA LEU A 11 12.90 -41.38 -21.83
C LEU A 11 11.54 -41.55 -22.53
N SER A 12 10.68 -42.40 -21.96
CA SER A 12 9.34 -42.60 -22.49
C SER A 12 8.50 -41.32 -22.28
N PRO A 13 7.66 -40.92 -23.25
CA PRO A 13 6.81 -39.72 -23.11
C PRO A 13 5.97 -39.72 -21.84
N ASP A 14 5.57 -40.90 -21.35
CA ASP A 14 4.77 -41.06 -20.13
C ASP A 14 5.54 -40.73 -18.85
N ALA A 15 6.86 -40.98 -18.80
CA ALA A 15 7.69 -40.65 -17.66
C ALA A 15 7.91 -39.13 -17.53
N ASP A 16 8.08 -38.44 -18.67
CA ASP A 16 8.21 -36.98 -18.72
C ASP A 16 6.88 -36.29 -18.35
N LEU A 17 5.74 -36.82 -18.82
CA LEU A 17 4.42 -36.32 -18.45
C LEU A 17 4.11 -36.56 -16.97
N ALA A 18 4.51 -37.69 -16.40
CA ALA A 18 4.36 -37.98 -14.98
C ALA A 18 5.24 -37.06 -14.11
N ALA A 19 6.51 -36.86 -14.49
CA ALA A 19 7.43 -35.95 -13.80
C ALA A 19 6.95 -34.49 -13.87
N ALA A 20 6.47 -34.03 -15.04
CA ALA A 20 5.88 -32.71 -15.20
C ALA A 20 4.61 -32.53 -14.35
N ARG A 21 3.70 -33.52 -14.32
CA ARG A 21 2.52 -33.52 -13.45
C ARG A 21 2.91 -33.48 -11.97
N GLN A 22 3.93 -34.25 -11.57
CA GLN A 22 4.44 -34.26 -10.20
C GLN A 22 5.07 -32.92 -9.80
N GLN A 23 5.85 -32.29 -10.68
CA GLN A 23 6.42 -30.95 -10.45
C GLN A 23 5.34 -29.86 -10.36
N LEU A 24 4.32 -29.90 -11.22
CA LEU A 24 3.17 -28.98 -11.17
C LEU A 24 2.34 -29.19 -9.89
N GLN A 25 2.13 -30.44 -9.46
CA GLN A 25 1.38 -30.77 -8.23
C GLN A 25 2.11 -30.33 -6.96
N VAL A 26 3.43 -30.56 -6.86
CA VAL A 26 4.23 -30.12 -5.70
C VAL A 26 4.28 -28.59 -5.62
N SER A 27 4.35 -27.91 -6.77
CA SER A 27 4.31 -26.45 -6.85
C SER A 27 2.93 -25.90 -6.42
N GLY A 28 1.83 -26.53 -6.87
CA GLY A 28 0.47 -26.14 -6.50
C GLY A 28 0.17 -26.30 -5.01
N ARG A 29 0.62 -27.40 -4.38
CA ARG A 29 0.44 -27.61 -2.93
C ARG A 29 1.21 -26.58 -2.11
N ARG A 30 2.46 -26.30 -2.48
CA ARG A 30 3.28 -25.27 -1.79
C ARG A 30 2.64 -23.89 -1.90
N TYR A 31 2.19 -23.52 -3.09
CA TYR A 31 1.53 -22.22 -3.31
C TYR A 31 0.23 -22.09 -2.50
N THR A 32 -0.60 -23.14 -2.47
CA THR A 32 -1.83 -23.16 -1.67
C THR A 32 -1.55 -23.01 -0.18
N LEU A 33 -0.53 -23.73 0.33
CA LEU A 33 -0.11 -23.60 1.73
C LEU A 33 0.42 -22.20 2.07
N LEU A 34 1.19 -21.59 1.16
CA LEU A 34 1.66 -20.21 1.33
C LEU A 34 0.50 -19.22 1.36
N LEU A 35 -0.46 -19.32 0.44
CA LEU A 35 -1.65 -18.46 0.43
C LEU A 35 -2.48 -18.63 1.70
N ALA A 36 -2.69 -19.87 2.16
CA ALA A 36 -3.40 -20.14 3.40
C ALA A 36 -2.66 -19.54 4.61
N ALA A 37 -1.33 -19.68 4.67
CA ALA A 37 -0.51 -19.10 5.73
C ALA A 37 -0.57 -17.56 5.73
N LEU A 38 -0.49 -16.92 4.55
CA LEU A 38 -0.62 -15.46 4.42
C LEU A 38 -2.03 -14.98 4.79
N GLY A 39 -3.07 -15.71 4.40
CA GLY A 39 -4.45 -15.41 4.79
C GLY A 39 -4.65 -15.49 6.30
N LEU A 40 -4.12 -16.54 6.94
CA LEU A 40 -4.14 -16.67 8.40
C LEU A 40 -3.33 -15.58 9.09
N ALA A 41 -2.14 -15.24 8.56
CA ALA A 41 -1.32 -14.15 9.08
C ALA A 41 -2.05 -12.79 8.97
N LEU A 42 -2.76 -12.55 7.87
CA LEU A 42 -3.56 -11.34 7.68
C LEU A 42 -4.69 -11.27 8.72
N VAL A 43 -5.48 -12.33 8.87
CA VAL A 43 -6.55 -12.39 9.87
C VAL A 43 -5.99 -12.20 11.28
N GLY A 44 -4.91 -12.90 11.62
CA GLY A 44 -4.22 -12.74 12.91
C GLY A 44 -3.75 -11.30 13.14
N SER A 45 -3.18 -10.66 12.11
CA SER A 45 -2.72 -9.26 12.20
C SER A 45 -3.88 -8.28 12.44
N VAL A 46 -5.05 -8.53 11.85
CA VAL A 46 -6.25 -7.72 12.04
C VAL A 46 -6.79 -7.85 13.46
N LEU A 47 -6.87 -9.08 13.99
CA LEU A 47 -7.32 -9.34 15.36
C LEU A 47 -6.36 -8.74 16.39
N LEU A 48 -5.05 -8.92 16.19
CA LEU A 48 -4.04 -8.33 17.07
C LEU A 48 -4.06 -6.80 17.01
N GLY A 49 -4.12 -6.22 15.81
CA GLY A 49 -4.17 -4.77 15.63
C GLY A 49 -5.39 -4.11 16.26
N THR A 50 -6.50 -4.84 16.40
CA THR A 50 -7.71 -4.36 17.08
C THR A 50 -7.72 -4.58 18.58
N ALA A 51 -7.12 -5.68 19.05
CA ALA A 51 -7.01 -5.97 20.48
C ALA A 51 -6.04 -5.01 21.19
N ILE A 52 -4.92 -4.66 20.55
CA ILE A 52 -3.87 -3.84 21.15
C ILE A 52 -4.30 -2.36 21.21
N GLY A 53 -4.29 -1.77 22.41
CA GLY A 53 -4.51 -0.33 22.59
C GLY A 53 -4.58 0.08 24.06
N ARG A 54 -4.77 1.38 24.31
CA ARG A 54 -4.74 1.96 25.68
C ARG A 54 -5.86 1.45 26.60
N LEU A 55 -7.02 1.13 26.02
CA LEU A 55 -8.11 0.46 26.74
C LEU A 55 -7.87 -1.05 26.63
N GLU A 56 -7.64 -1.71 27.75
CA GLU A 56 -7.53 -3.17 27.79
C GLU A 56 -8.90 -3.77 27.48
N VAL A 57 -8.96 -4.58 26.41
CA VAL A 57 -10.20 -5.24 25.98
C VAL A 57 -9.91 -6.74 25.94
N GLY A 58 -10.67 -7.51 26.71
CA GLY A 58 -10.58 -8.97 26.69
C GLY A 58 -11.03 -9.56 25.36
N TRP A 59 -10.47 -10.72 24.97
CA TRP A 59 -10.81 -11.41 23.71
C TRP A 59 -12.31 -11.71 23.56
N SER A 60 -13.00 -12.02 24.65
CA SER A 60 -14.45 -12.23 24.67
C SER A 60 -15.24 -10.96 24.34
N THR A 61 -14.79 -9.81 24.84
CA THR A 61 -15.42 -8.50 24.56
C THR A 61 -15.16 -8.07 23.13
N LEU A 62 -13.94 -8.28 22.62
CA LEU A 62 -13.62 -8.05 21.21
C LEU A 62 -14.54 -8.86 20.29
N ALA A 63 -14.68 -10.16 20.57
CA ALA A 63 -15.56 -11.05 19.81
C ALA A 63 -17.03 -10.60 19.89
N ALA A 64 -17.51 -10.20 21.06
CA ALA A 64 -18.87 -9.69 21.25
C ALA A 64 -19.13 -8.41 20.43
N VAL A 65 -18.20 -7.44 20.43
CA VAL A 65 -18.34 -6.22 19.63
C VAL A 65 -18.37 -6.53 18.13
N LEU A 66 -17.45 -7.36 17.65
CA LEU A 66 -17.39 -7.72 16.23
C LEU A 66 -18.63 -8.51 15.79
N ALA A 67 -19.05 -9.50 16.60
CA ALA A 67 -20.25 -10.29 16.33
C ALA A 67 -21.51 -9.41 16.30
N GLY A 68 -21.68 -8.52 17.29
CA GLY A 68 -22.83 -7.61 17.34
C GLY A 68 -22.90 -6.66 16.14
N LYS A 69 -21.75 -6.14 15.68
CA LYS A 69 -21.67 -5.27 14.49
C LYS A 69 -21.88 -6.00 13.16
N LEU A 70 -21.62 -7.30 13.13
CA LEU A 70 -21.91 -8.17 11.99
C LEU A 70 -23.36 -8.70 12.00
N GLY A 71 -24.19 -8.29 12.97
CA GLY A 71 -25.59 -8.71 13.08
C GLY A 71 -25.79 -10.09 13.70
N LEU A 72 -24.76 -10.64 14.35
CA LEU A 72 -24.84 -11.92 15.09
C LEU A 72 -25.32 -11.67 16.53
N ALA A 73 -25.97 -12.68 17.12
CA ALA A 73 -26.35 -12.64 18.52
C ALA A 73 -25.09 -12.54 19.41
N ALA A 74 -24.97 -11.44 20.15
CA ALA A 74 -23.81 -11.16 20.99
C ALA A 74 -24.24 -10.54 22.33
N PRO A 75 -23.47 -10.74 23.41
CA PRO A 75 -23.68 -10.05 24.68
C PRO A 75 -23.65 -8.53 24.49
N SER A 76 -24.44 -7.80 25.28
CA SER A 76 -24.39 -6.34 25.31
C SER A 76 -23.04 -5.86 25.83
N VAL A 77 -22.38 -4.98 25.07
CA VAL A 77 -21.11 -4.35 25.45
C VAL A 77 -21.35 -2.86 25.70
N ASP A 78 -20.59 -2.28 26.62
CA ASP A 78 -20.61 -0.85 26.87
C ASP A 78 -20.35 -0.03 25.60
N ARG A 79 -21.08 1.09 25.46
CA ARG A 79 -21.04 1.94 24.27
C ARG A 79 -19.65 2.54 24.01
N THR A 80 -18.91 2.87 25.06
CA THR A 80 -17.54 3.43 24.94
C THR A 80 -16.62 2.37 24.33
N THR A 81 -16.68 1.14 24.84
CA THR A 81 -15.88 0.02 24.34
C THR A 81 -16.22 -0.28 22.88
N GLU A 82 -17.51 -0.28 22.54
CA GLU A 82 -17.99 -0.47 21.17
C GLU A 82 -17.41 0.59 20.20
N VAL A 83 -17.46 1.88 20.57
CA VAL A 83 -16.91 2.97 19.75
C VAL A 83 -15.39 2.85 19.60
N VAL A 84 -14.67 2.52 20.67
CA VAL A 84 -13.21 2.36 20.63
C VAL A 84 -12.81 1.19 19.73
N VAL A 85 -13.42 0.02 19.92
CA VAL A 85 -13.08 -1.19 19.17
C VAL A 85 -13.51 -1.06 17.71
N TRP A 86 -14.78 -0.74 17.45
CA TRP A 86 -15.32 -0.71 16.08
C TRP A 86 -14.97 0.58 15.34
N GLY A 87 -15.19 1.73 15.97
CA GLY A 87 -15.12 3.04 15.31
C GLY A 87 -13.71 3.63 15.20
N ILE A 88 -12.78 3.18 16.04
CA ILE A 88 -11.41 3.71 16.07
C ILE A 88 -10.38 2.64 15.67
N ARG A 89 -10.37 1.49 16.36
CA ARG A 89 -9.32 0.47 16.14
C ARG A 89 -9.56 -0.35 14.88
N PHE A 90 -10.75 -0.93 14.74
CA PHE A 90 -11.06 -1.80 13.61
C PHE A 90 -11.05 -1.05 12.28
N SER A 91 -11.67 0.14 12.21
CA SER A 91 -11.59 0.99 11.02
C SER A 91 -10.14 1.32 10.63
N ARG A 92 -9.28 1.64 11.59
CA ARG A 92 -7.86 1.94 11.36
C ARG A 92 -7.10 0.74 10.80
N VAL A 93 -7.33 -0.45 11.36
CA VAL A 93 -6.67 -1.69 10.94
C VAL A 93 -7.13 -2.11 9.54
N VAL A 94 -8.43 -1.99 9.26
CA VAL A 94 -8.98 -2.23 7.92
C VAL A 94 -8.36 -1.27 6.91
N LEU A 95 -8.31 0.03 7.22
CA LEU A 95 -7.67 1.02 6.35
C LEU A 95 -6.20 0.69 6.09
N ALA A 96 -5.45 0.35 7.14
CA ALA A 96 -4.04 -0.04 7.00
C ALA A 96 -3.86 -1.28 6.11
N GLY A 97 -4.75 -2.27 6.25
CA GLY A 97 -4.80 -3.44 5.38
C GLY A 97 -5.07 -3.10 3.92
N LEU A 98 -6.05 -2.24 3.64
CA LEU A 98 -6.37 -1.79 2.27
C LEU A 98 -5.22 -1.01 1.63
N VAL A 99 -4.58 -0.11 2.38
CA VAL A 99 -3.41 0.65 1.90
C VAL A 99 -2.23 -0.30 1.66
N GLY A 100 -1.98 -1.25 2.56
CA GLY A 100 -0.94 -2.27 2.39
C GLY A 100 -1.17 -3.16 1.17
N ALA A 101 -2.42 -3.59 0.94
CA ALA A 101 -2.79 -4.36 -0.24
C ALA A 101 -2.59 -3.56 -1.53
N SER A 102 -2.97 -2.28 -1.53
CA SER A 102 -2.79 -1.38 -2.67
C SER A 102 -1.31 -1.16 -3.02
N LEU A 103 -0.47 -0.94 -2.00
CA LEU A 103 0.98 -0.77 -2.17
C LEU A 103 1.64 -2.08 -2.64
N GLY A 104 1.25 -3.23 -2.07
CA GLY A 104 1.76 -4.54 -2.49
C GLY A 104 1.40 -4.85 -3.95
N ALA A 105 0.15 -4.57 -4.36
CA ALA A 105 -0.29 -4.73 -5.74
C ALA A 105 0.45 -3.79 -6.69
N ALA A 106 0.60 -2.51 -6.32
CA ALA A 106 1.39 -1.55 -7.09
C ALA A 106 2.84 -2.03 -7.26
N GLY A 107 3.49 -2.49 -6.18
CA GLY A 107 4.83 -3.07 -6.23
C GLY A 107 4.94 -4.23 -7.23
N ALA A 108 4.04 -5.21 -7.14
CA ALA A 108 4.02 -6.34 -8.05
C ALA A 108 3.82 -5.93 -9.53
N ILE A 109 2.92 -4.95 -9.79
CA ILE A 109 2.69 -4.41 -11.13
C ILE A 109 3.94 -3.72 -11.66
N PHE A 110 4.59 -2.85 -10.86
CA PHE A 110 5.79 -2.13 -11.29
C PHE A 110 6.97 -3.06 -11.54
N GLN A 111 7.17 -4.06 -10.68
CA GLN A 111 8.21 -5.08 -10.85
C GLN A 111 7.98 -5.90 -12.13
N GLY A 112 6.73 -6.27 -12.42
CA GLY A 112 6.35 -6.96 -13.66
C GLY A 112 6.51 -6.09 -14.91
N LEU A 113 6.09 -4.83 -14.85
CA LEU A 113 6.16 -3.89 -15.97
C LEU A 113 7.61 -3.55 -16.32
N LEU A 114 8.42 -3.23 -15.31
CA LEU A 114 9.81 -2.85 -15.49
C LEU A 114 10.73 -4.06 -15.67
N LEU A 115 10.26 -5.28 -15.37
CA LEU A 115 11.07 -6.50 -15.34
C LEU A 115 12.30 -6.33 -14.43
N ASN A 116 12.11 -5.63 -13.32
CA ASN A 116 13.16 -5.33 -12.36
C ASN A 116 12.62 -5.53 -10.93
N PRO A 117 13.14 -6.51 -10.16
CA PRO A 117 12.68 -6.75 -8.79
C PRO A 117 12.98 -5.59 -7.83
N LEU A 118 13.88 -4.67 -8.20
CA LEU A 118 14.17 -3.44 -7.44
C LEU A 118 13.26 -2.27 -7.80
N ALA A 119 12.35 -2.46 -8.76
CA ALA A 119 11.39 -1.43 -9.11
C ALA A 119 10.41 -1.16 -7.97
N ASP A 120 10.21 0.12 -7.69
CA ASP A 120 9.30 0.62 -6.66
C ASP A 120 8.29 1.59 -7.30
N PRO A 121 6.97 1.50 -7.03
CA PRO A 121 5.97 2.47 -7.48
C PRO A 121 6.31 3.93 -7.14
N PHE A 122 7.16 4.20 -6.15
CA PHE A 122 7.58 5.56 -5.82
C PHE A 122 8.58 6.19 -6.82
N THR A 123 9.14 5.41 -7.75
CA THR A 123 10.18 5.87 -8.70
C THR A 123 9.68 6.85 -9.78
N ILE A 124 8.39 6.91 -10.05
CA ILE A 124 7.78 7.76 -11.10
C ILE A 124 7.27 9.12 -10.58
N GLY A 125 7.69 9.55 -9.39
CA GLY A 125 7.41 10.89 -8.86
C GLY A 125 5.99 11.13 -8.34
N VAL A 126 5.12 10.11 -8.35
CA VAL A 126 3.73 10.21 -7.86
C VAL A 126 3.67 10.59 -6.38
N SER A 127 4.54 10.01 -5.55
CA SER A 127 4.59 10.33 -4.10
C SER A 127 5.07 11.75 -3.84
N THR A 128 6.13 12.20 -4.53
CA THR A 128 6.59 13.58 -4.43
C THR A 128 5.56 14.58 -4.96
N GLY A 129 4.83 14.21 -6.02
CA GLY A 129 3.66 14.95 -6.51
C GLY A 129 2.57 15.11 -5.47
N ALA A 130 2.21 14.03 -4.78
CA ALA A 130 1.25 14.09 -3.69
C ALA A 130 1.71 15.00 -2.54
N ALA A 131 2.98 14.88 -2.14
CA ALA A 131 3.57 15.72 -1.10
C ALA A 131 3.58 17.20 -1.50
N PHE A 132 3.91 17.51 -2.75
CA PHE A 132 3.89 18.88 -3.26
C PHE A 132 2.48 19.46 -3.31
N GLY A 133 1.49 18.70 -3.80
CA GLY A 133 0.10 19.14 -3.85
C GLY A 133 -0.44 19.49 -2.45
N VAL A 134 -0.10 18.68 -1.45
CA VAL A 134 -0.44 18.96 -0.05
C VAL A 134 0.31 20.16 0.50
N ALA A 135 1.61 20.26 0.28
CA ALA A 135 2.40 21.42 0.72
C ALA A 135 1.84 22.72 0.15
N LEU A 136 1.45 22.73 -1.12
CA LEU A 136 0.84 23.88 -1.78
C LEU A 136 -0.51 24.24 -1.16
N LEU A 137 -1.39 23.25 -0.92
CA LEU A 137 -2.70 23.49 -0.32
C LEU A 137 -2.60 24.04 1.13
N VAL A 138 -1.64 23.51 1.90
CA VAL A 138 -1.38 23.96 3.27
C VAL A 138 -0.86 25.39 3.27
N MET A 139 0.11 25.71 2.39
CA MET A 139 0.64 27.07 2.22
C MET A 139 -0.45 28.08 1.81
N LEU A 140 -1.43 27.66 1.01
CA LEU A 140 -2.58 28.50 0.63
C LEU A 140 -3.58 28.73 1.78
N GLY A 141 -3.37 28.13 2.95
CA GLY A 141 -4.26 28.26 4.11
C GLY A 141 -5.57 27.49 3.99
N VAL A 142 -5.71 26.61 2.99
CA VAL A 142 -6.95 25.85 2.71
C VAL A 142 -6.90 24.43 3.31
N GLY A 143 -5.98 24.16 4.23
CA GLY A 143 -5.80 22.86 4.87
C GLY A 143 -6.87 22.48 5.91
N GLY A 144 -7.84 23.36 6.18
CA GLY A 144 -8.90 23.14 7.16
C GLY A 144 -9.86 21.99 6.81
N SER A 145 -10.60 21.50 7.80
CA SER A 145 -11.67 20.53 7.54
C SER A 145 -12.95 21.25 7.16
N TYR A 146 -13.51 20.89 6.00
CA TYR A 146 -14.80 21.37 5.53
C TYR A 146 -15.76 20.18 5.53
N TRP A 147 -16.89 20.29 6.23
CA TRP A 147 -17.93 19.25 6.29
C TRP A 147 -17.43 17.89 6.83
N GLY A 148 -16.42 17.89 7.70
CA GLY A 148 -15.83 16.67 8.26
C GLY A 148 -14.85 15.95 7.33
N LEU A 149 -14.62 16.48 6.12
CA LEU A 149 -13.61 16.00 5.18
C LEU A 149 -12.46 17.00 5.10
N SER A 150 -11.25 16.47 4.90
CA SER A 150 -10.07 17.29 4.64
C SER A 150 -9.87 17.37 3.11
N PRO A 151 -9.53 18.55 2.55
CA PRO A 151 -9.17 18.66 1.14
C PRO A 151 -7.76 18.10 0.83
N LEU A 152 -6.98 17.75 1.86
CA LEU A 152 -5.61 17.25 1.71
C LEU A 152 -5.49 16.00 0.82
N PRO A 153 -6.34 14.96 0.92
CA PRO A 153 -6.27 13.80 0.03
C PRO A 153 -6.55 14.15 -1.45
N LEU A 154 -7.43 15.13 -1.71
CA LEU A 154 -7.72 15.59 -3.07
C LEU A 154 -6.54 16.38 -3.65
N ALA A 155 -5.92 17.25 -2.85
CA ALA A 155 -4.70 17.94 -3.26
C ALA A 155 -3.54 16.96 -3.50
N ALA A 156 -3.39 15.95 -2.64
CA ALA A 156 -2.44 14.87 -2.83
C ALA A 156 -2.69 14.12 -4.14
N LEU A 157 -3.93 13.75 -4.42
CA LEU A 157 -4.31 13.06 -5.66
C LEU A 157 -4.04 13.93 -6.89
N ALA A 158 -4.43 15.21 -6.86
CA ALA A 158 -4.20 16.14 -7.96
C ALA A 158 -2.70 16.34 -8.23
N GLY A 159 -1.89 16.51 -7.18
CA GLY A 159 -0.43 16.62 -7.30
C GLY A 159 0.22 15.34 -7.82
N ALA A 160 -0.22 14.18 -7.34
CA ALA A 160 0.20 12.87 -7.83
C ALA A 160 -0.08 12.66 -9.31
N LEU A 161 -1.31 12.96 -9.75
CA LEU A 161 -1.72 12.84 -11.15
C LEU A 161 -0.98 13.85 -12.04
N GLY A 162 -0.78 15.08 -11.56
CA GLY A 162 0.01 16.09 -12.26
C GLY A 162 1.46 15.67 -12.46
N ALA A 163 2.10 15.12 -11.42
CA ALA A 163 3.45 14.58 -11.51
C ALA A 163 3.52 13.39 -12.47
N LEU A 164 2.59 12.44 -12.38
CA LEU A 164 2.49 11.30 -13.31
C LEU A 164 2.36 11.79 -14.76
N PHE A 165 1.48 12.75 -15.00
CA PHE A 165 1.27 13.32 -16.33
C PHE A 165 2.55 13.97 -16.86
N ALA A 166 3.26 14.75 -16.05
CA ALA A 166 4.54 15.34 -16.42
C ALA A 166 5.59 14.26 -16.78
N VAL A 167 5.69 13.20 -15.99
CA VAL A 167 6.60 12.06 -16.26
C VAL A 167 6.24 11.35 -17.57
N LEU A 168 4.95 11.12 -17.83
CA LEU A 168 4.50 10.49 -19.07
C LEU A 168 4.72 11.37 -20.29
N LEU A 169 4.64 12.69 -20.17
CA LEU A 169 4.99 13.62 -21.24
C LEU A 169 6.49 13.61 -21.52
N LEU A 170 7.32 13.67 -20.47
CA LEU A 170 8.78 13.79 -20.59
C LEU A 170 9.45 12.48 -21.03
N SER A 171 8.86 11.33 -20.71
CA SER A 171 9.39 10.01 -21.07
C SER A 171 9.07 9.56 -22.50
N ARG A 172 8.29 10.35 -23.26
CA ARG A 172 7.91 10.03 -24.64
C ARG A 172 9.02 10.36 -25.62
N GLU A 173 9.48 9.33 -26.33
CA GLU A 173 10.48 9.46 -27.39
C GLU A 173 9.96 8.74 -28.65
N GLY A 174 9.75 9.49 -29.73
CA GLY A 174 9.18 8.94 -30.98
C GLY A 174 7.77 8.35 -30.82
N GLY A 175 6.96 8.90 -29.90
CA GLY A 175 5.61 8.44 -29.61
C GLY A 175 5.50 7.19 -28.72
N ARG A 176 6.62 6.60 -28.30
CA ARG A 176 6.68 5.44 -27.40
C ARG A 176 7.31 5.82 -26.05
N VAL A 177 6.88 5.15 -24.99
CA VAL A 177 7.47 5.29 -23.65
C VAL A 177 8.49 4.17 -23.45
N ARG A 178 9.76 4.54 -23.27
CA ARG A 178 10.84 3.60 -22.92
C ARG A 178 10.98 3.51 -21.41
N LYS A 179 11.38 2.34 -20.90
CA LYS A 179 11.47 2.08 -19.45
C LYS A 179 12.52 2.97 -18.78
N GLU A 180 13.64 3.14 -19.45
CA GLU A 180 14.78 3.95 -19.00
C GLU A 180 14.40 5.42 -18.92
N SER A 181 13.74 5.92 -19.97
CA SER A 181 13.26 7.31 -20.07
C SER A 181 12.16 7.61 -19.05
N LEU A 182 11.31 6.63 -18.73
CA LEU A 182 10.31 6.75 -17.67
C LEU A 182 10.94 6.95 -16.30
N VAL A 183 11.96 6.16 -15.97
CA VAL A 183 12.67 6.26 -14.69
C VAL A 183 13.45 7.58 -14.59
N LEU A 184 14.18 7.96 -15.65
CA LEU A 184 14.92 9.23 -15.67
C LEU A 184 13.98 10.44 -15.54
N ALA A 185 12.86 10.45 -16.27
CA ALA A 185 11.85 11.49 -16.15
C ALA A 185 11.25 11.54 -14.73
N GLY A 186 11.01 10.38 -14.12
CA GLY A 186 10.56 10.26 -12.73
C GLY A 186 11.51 10.93 -11.74
N ILE A 187 12.82 10.71 -11.88
CA ILE A 187 13.85 11.33 -11.04
C ILE A 187 13.88 12.85 -11.25
N VAL A 188 13.81 13.33 -12.50
CA VAL A 188 13.80 14.76 -12.83
C VAL A 188 12.59 15.45 -12.21
N VAL A 189 11.38 14.91 -12.41
CA VAL A 189 10.16 15.48 -11.84
C VAL A 189 10.19 15.44 -10.31
N SER A 190 10.67 14.34 -9.72
CA SER A 190 10.78 14.21 -8.26
C SER A 190 11.75 15.23 -7.65
N THR A 191 12.92 15.42 -8.25
CA THR A 191 13.91 16.38 -7.73
C THR A 191 13.41 17.82 -7.87
N PHE A 192 12.78 18.15 -9.00
CA PHE A 192 12.14 19.45 -9.20
C PHE A 192 11.04 19.73 -8.17
N LEU A 193 10.10 18.80 -7.96
CA LEU A 193 9.04 18.96 -6.97
C LEU A 193 9.58 18.99 -5.54
N SER A 194 10.65 18.26 -5.24
CA SER A 194 11.32 18.33 -3.94
C SER A 194 11.94 19.70 -3.68
N ALA A 195 12.51 20.33 -4.72
CA ALA A 195 13.00 21.70 -4.63
C ALA A 195 11.86 22.69 -4.37
N LEU A 196 10.70 22.51 -5.02
CA LEU A 196 9.52 23.34 -4.74
C LEU A 196 8.97 23.13 -3.33
N ILE A 197 8.92 21.90 -2.83
CA ILE A 197 8.55 21.63 -1.42
C ILE A 197 9.52 22.33 -0.48
N SER A 198 10.82 22.30 -0.79
CA SER A 198 11.86 22.97 0.02
C SER A 198 11.71 24.49 -0.01
N LEU A 199 11.35 25.06 -1.16
CA LEU A 199 11.01 26.47 -1.28
C LEU A 199 9.79 26.84 -0.43
N ILE A 200 8.70 26.06 -0.49
CA ILE A 200 7.50 26.28 0.33
C ILE A 200 7.86 26.28 1.82
N LYS A 201 8.62 25.28 2.26
CA LYS A 201 9.10 25.18 3.65
C LYS A 201 9.93 26.39 4.09
N SER A 202 10.69 26.98 3.17
CA SER A 202 11.50 28.16 3.45
C SER A 202 10.67 29.45 3.52
N LEU A 203 9.50 29.49 2.88
CA LEU A 203 8.62 30.66 2.86
C LEU A 203 7.58 30.63 4.00
N ASP A 204 7.26 29.45 4.52
CA ASP A 204 6.22 29.23 5.53
C ASP A 204 6.69 28.23 6.59
N GLU A 205 7.32 28.75 7.65
CA GLU A 205 7.83 27.94 8.78
C GLU A 205 6.70 27.36 9.65
N GLU A 206 5.53 28.00 9.71
CA GLU A 206 4.40 27.56 10.54
C GLU A 206 3.81 26.25 9.99
N SER A 207 3.70 26.15 8.66
CA SER A 207 3.21 24.97 7.96
C SER A 207 4.20 23.79 7.90
N LEU A 208 5.46 23.99 8.29
CA LEU A 208 6.53 23.00 8.19
C LEU A 208 6.16 21.68 8.90
N SER A 209 5.66 21.79 10.14
CA SER A 209 5.30 20.61 10.94
C SER A 209 4.19 19.80 10.26
N ALA A 210 3.17 20.47 9.74
CA ALA A 210 2.06 19.80 9.05
C ALA A 210 2.53 19.06 7.79
N ILE A 211 3.40 19.69 6.99
CA ILE A 211 3.98 19.09 5.79
C ILE A 211 4.84 17.86 6.16
N VAL A 212 5.68 17.98 7.19
CA VAL A 212 6.53 16.86 7.64
C VAL A 212 5.69 15.70 8.16
N PHE A 213 4.69 15.95 9.01
CA PHE A 213 3.79 14.91 9.50
C PHE A 213 3.02 14.22 8.38
N TRP A 214 2.64 14.96 7.33
CA TRP A 214 1.98 14.37 6.18
C TRP A 214 2.89 13.42 5.40
N ILE A 215 4.13 13.83 5.13
CA ILE A 215 5.11 13.02 4.39
C ILE A 215 5.49 11.74 5.15
N MET A 216 5.53 11.78 6.48
CA MET A 216 5.81 10.59 7.29
C MET A 216 4.71 9.52 7.19
N GLY A 217 3.48 9.91 6.84
CA GLY A 217 2.33 9.02 6.78
C GLY A 217 1.81 8.63 8.17
N SER A 218 0.49 8.50 8.31
CA SER A 218 -0.13 8.06 9.56
C SER A 218 -1.55 7.54 9.35
N PHE A 219 -1.92 6.54 10.14
CA PHE A 219 -3.30 6.06 10.26
C PHE A 219 -4.00 6.56 11.54
N SER A 220 -3.38 7.49 12.27
CA SER A 220 -3.97 8.09 13.47
C SER A 220 -5.22 8.91 13.10
N GLY A 221 -6.25 8.86 13.96
CA GLY A 221 -7.49 9.62 13.77
C GLY A 221 -8.37 9.16 12.59
N ARG A 222 -8.11 7.99 11.99
CA ARG A 222 -8.88 7.48 10.85
C ARG A 222 -10.03 6.57 11.29
N GLY A 223 -11.25 7.08 11.13
CA GLY A 223 -12.51 6.32 11.28
C GLY A 223 -13.08 5.80 9.97
N TRP A 224 -14.25 5.16 10.03
CA TRP A 224 -14.96 4.55 8.88
C TRP A 224 -15.20 5.47 7.68
N ILE A 225 -15.35 6.78 7.90
CA ILE A 225 -15.52 7.76 6.81
C ILE A 225 -14.30 7.82 5.86
N HIS A 226 -13.14 7.29 6.30
CA HIS A 226 -11.91 7.26 5.50
C HIS A 226 -11.64 5.89 4.85
N VAL A 227 -12.43 4.87 5.16
CA VAL A 227 -12.34 3.52 4.57
C VAL A 227 -13.25 3.47 3.36
#